data_AF-A0A941PEU0-F1
#
_entry.id   AF-A0A941PEU0-F1
#
_cell.length_a   1.000
_cell.length_b   1.000
_cell.length_c   1.000
_cell.angle_alpha   90.00
_cell.angle_beta   90.00
_cell.angle_gamma   90.00
#
_symmetry.space_group_name_H-M   'P 1'
#
loop_
_entity.id
_entity.type
_entity.pdbx_description
1 polymer ?
#
loop_
_entity_poly.entity_id
_entity_poly.type
_entity_poly.pdbx_seq_one_letter_code
_entity_poly.pdbx_strand_id
1 'polypeptide(L)' 'CCQPVNLTVAAHFTRRGGLDTNPCRSNLIDAPIDSIRYIRQ' A
#
# COMPACT_ATOMS: atom_id res chain seq x y z
N CYS A 1 0.41 16.35 -9.91
CA CYS A 1 1.30 17.54 -9.88
C CYS A 1 2.77 17.22 -9.56
N CYS A 2 3.29 16.01 -9.81
CA CYS A 2 4.73 15.70 -9.58
C CYS A 2 5.41 14.97 -10.75
N GLN A 3 4.63 14.55 -11.77
CA GLN A 3 5.08 13.84 -12.97
C GLN A 3 6.17 12.77 -12.73
N PRO A 4 6.00 11.85 -11.76
CA PRO A 4 7.01 10.85 -11.51
C PRO A 4 7.07 9.85 -12.67
N VAL A 5 8.28 9.46 -13.06
CA VAL A 5 8.50 8.37 -14.03
C VAL A 5 8.06 7.05 -13.40
N ASN A 6 8.43 6.82 -12.14
CA ASN A 6 8.07 5.63 -11.36
C ASN A 6 7.41 6.05 -10.05
N LEU A 7 6.27 5.44 -9.72
CA LEU A 7 5.50 5.73 -8.50
C LEU A 7 4.83 4.46 -7.99
N THR A 8 5.05 4.18 -6.71
CA THR A 8 4.30 3.19 -5.93
C THR A 8 3.65 3.89 -4.74
N VAL A 9 2.37 3.61 -4.50
CA VAL A 9 1.59 4.13 -3.37
C VAL A 9 0.97 2.94 -2.65
N ALA A 10 1.25 2.82 -1.35
CA ALA A 10 0.67 1.83 -0.46
C ALA A 10 -0.04 2.51 0.71
N ALA A 11 -1.18 1.97 1.10
CA ALA A 11 -1.93 2.40 2.28
C ALA A 11 -2.13 1.22 3.22
N HIS A 12 -2.05 1.47 4.52
CA HIS A 12 -2.29 0.47 5.56
C HIS A 12 -3.40 0.97 6.47
N PHE A 13 -4.57 0.35 6.40
CA PHE A 13 -5.75 0.78 7.16
C PHE A 13 -5.93 -0.05 8.42
N THR A 14 -6.45 0.60 9.47
CA THR A 14 -6.88 -0.10 10.68
C THR A 14 -8.05 -1.02 10.38
N ARG A 15 -8.16 -2.13 11.11
CA ARG A 15 -9.25 -3.11 10.91
C ARG A 15 -10.65 -2.51 11.06
N ARG A 16 -11.59 -3.03 10.26
CA ARG A 16 -13.04 -2.87 10.45
C ARG A 16 -13.68 -4.24 10.43
N GLY A 17 -14.45 -4.58 11.45
CA GLY A 17 -15.06 -5.92 11.57
C GLY A 17 -14.05 -7.07 11.64
N GLY A 18 -12.83 -6.80 12.15
CA GLY A 18 -11.77 -7.80 12.25
C GLY A 18 -10.91 -7.99 11.00
N LEU A 19 -11.20 -7.28 9.90
CA LEU A 19 -10.45 -7.34 8.66
C LEU A 19 -9.78 -6.00 8.36
N ASP A 20 -8.50 -6.04 7.99
CA ASP A 20 -7.77 -4.90 7.41
C ASP A 20 -7.57 -5.07 5.91
N THR A 21 -7.50 -3.94 5.22
CA THR A 21 -7.23 -3.87 3.78
C THR A 21 -6.03 -2.96 3.56
N ASN A 22 -5.06 -3.41 2.79
CA ASN A 22 -3.84 -2.64 2.53
C ASN A 22 -3.65 -2.48 1.01
N PRO A 23 -4.33 -1.51 0.37
CA PRO A 23 -4.24 -1.34 -1.07
C PRO A 23 -2.85 -0.84 -1.48
N CYS A 24 -2.29 -1.47 -2.52
CA CYS A 24 -1.07 -1.03 -3.19
C CYS A 24 -1.36 -0.75 -4.67
N ARG A 25 -0.81 0.36 -5.19
CA ARG A 25 -0.87 0.76 -6.60
C ARG A 25 0.52 1.16 -7.05
N SER A 26 0.96 0.64 -8.19
CA SER A 26 2.24 0.99 -8.78
C SER A 26 2.12 1.03 -10.30
N ASN A 27 2.98 1.83 -10.93
CA ASN A 27 3.21 1.80 -12.37
C ASN A 27 4.44 0.93 -12.75
N LEU A 28 5.07 0.28 -11.78
CA LEU A 28 6.15 -0.69 -11.99
C LEU A 28 5.56 -2.09 -12.22
N ILE A 29 6.16 -2.84 -13.15
CA ILE A 29 5.74 -4.21 -13.48
C ILE A 29 5.93 -5.15 -12.28
N ASP A 30 7.04 -4.99 -11.54
CA ASP A 30 7.40 -5.82 -10.39
C ASP A 30 7.54 -4.97 -9.12
N ALA A 31 6.49 -4.22 -8.79
CA ALA A 31 6.49 -3.39 -7.59
C ALA A 31 6.60 -4.26 -6.31
N PRO A 32 7.49 -3.91 -5.37
CA PRO A 32 7.56 -4.64 -4.11
C PRO A 32 6.26 -4.43 -3.33
N ILE A 33 5.56 -5.53 -3.03
CA ILE A 33 4.38 -5.54 -2.17
C ILE A 33 4.84 -6.00 -0.79
N ASP A 34 4.77 -5.11 0.20
CA ASP A 34 5.02 -5.46 1.59
C ASP A 34 3.71 -5.87 2.29
N SER A 35 3.79 -6.85 3.17
CA SER A 35 2.67 -7.37 3.97
C SER A 35 2.91 -7.25 5.48
N ILE A 36 3.94 -6.52 5.91
CA ILE A 36 4.13 -6.22 7.33
C ILE A 36 2.90 -5.53 7.93
N ARG A 37 2.58 -5.94 9.16
CA ARG A 37 1.56 -5.27 9.98
C ARG A 37 2.20 -4.17 10.78
N TYR A 38 1.67 -2.96 10.65
CA TYR A 38 2.06 -1.85 11.50
C TYR A 38 1.34 -1.86 12.85
N ILE A 39 1.91 -1.15 13.82
CA ILE A 39 1.48 -1.15 15.22
C ILE A 39 0.01 -0.73 15.43
N ARG A 40 -0.58 0.00 14.47
CA ARG A 40 -1.95 0.52 14.55
C ARG A 40 -2.95 -0.18 13.61
N GLN A 41 -2.54 -1.20 12.84
CA GLN A 41 -3.46 -1.95 11.97
C GLN A 41 -4.41 -2.84 12.79
#